data_AF-A0A914T9Z0-F1
#
_entry.id   AF-A0A914T9Z0-F1
#
_cell.length_a   1.000
_cell.length_b   1.000
_cell.length_c   1.000
_cell.angle_alpha   90.00
_cell.angle_beta   90.00
_cell.angle_gamma   90.00
#
_symmetry.space_group_name_H-M   'P 1'
#
loop_
_entity.id
_entity.type
_entity.pdbx_description
1 polymer ?
#
loop_
_entity_poly.entity_id
_entity_poly.type
_entity_poly.pdbx_seq_one_letter_code
_entity_poly.pdbx_strand_id
1 'polypeptide(L)'
;MEWLDVNQVGALTQKMSSGIDRIKDGMSDKIGVLCHAATSIISGTALALYLNWKMTAVMWCVAPFLTLSLFYSANAMKKAIKVEMEAYSFAGSIATEVISGIKTVMSFNAQNFEIDRYESYLNKAKKLGIRKAKITATFSALFSFFQNLAMAVGFCAGGILVFHGQMINGQVIGVYFAVIMGATRLGQAAPNLNAILSAKLAAGEIFAIIDKKPKFNCSTTEGFKLKNVKGDITFDNIHFSYPSRPTIKILNGVSFVVKSGQKIALVGHSGCGKSTTIGLLMRFYEPSKGSITLDGIHLEDLNLSWLRKTIGIVSQEPVLFATTVEENLKMGENISMKDLIEACRTTITIAHRLSTIKNADSIIVFEKGKIVEEGNHESLMEKAGAYAKLVSAQTINKHNSDENESEEDYDSSDEFLRIRRKNASESADDSERLKRESIRISKSIANVDPKIDENLNIEKAKISTTFFDIFKYAKPEQRQFICGFLLSVLTGMRYTIIAALLGKLFAVLAKLPEGEGLNEAIWISAGFLLLAVVSCLTTYFSGFFLGSAGEKMASRLRMAVFT
;
A
#
# COMPACT_ATOMS: atom_id res chain seq x y z
N MET A 1 -12.30 -19.81 2.40
CA MET A 1 -11.00 -20.13 1.79
C MET A 1 -11.00 -19.89 0.29
N GLU A 2 -11.95 -20.47 -0.47
CA GLU A 2 -12.05 -20.26 -1.94
C GLU A 2 -11.86 -18.80 -2.40
N TRP A 3 -12.51 -17.86 -1.73
CA TRP A 3 -12.41 -16.45 -2.09
C TRP A 3 -11.04 -15.84 -1.78
N LEU A 4 -10.37 -16.27 -0.71
CA LEU A 4 -9.04 -15.80 -0.31
C LEU A 4 -7.93 -16.39 -1.21
N ASP A 5 -8.17 -17.55 -1.83
CA ASP A 5 -7.20 -18.12 -2.78
C ASP A 5 -7.14 -17.34 -4.09
N VAL A 6 -8.24 -16.70 -4.48
CA VAL A 6 -8.34 -15.87 -5.68
C VAL A 6 -7.96 -14.41 -5.39
N ASN A 7 -8.24 -13.93 -4.17
CA ASN A 7 -7.97 -12.55 -3.77
C ASN A 7 -6.77 -12.48 -2.84
N GLN A 8 -5.70 -11.82 -3.28
CA GLN A 8 -4.51 -11.63 -2.45
C GLN A 8 -4.84 -10.91 -1.13
N VAL A 9 -4.45 -11.53 -0.02
CA VAL A 9 -4.71 -11.01 1.34
C VAL A 9 -4.10 -9.62 1.55
N GLY A 10 -2.88 -9.38 1.05
CA GLY A 10 -2.24 -8.06 1.15
C GLY A 10 -3.01 -6.96 0.40
N ALA A 11 -3.55 -7.28 -0.78
CA ALA A 11 -4.39 -6.36 -1.54
C ALA A 11 -5.71 -6.08 -0.80
N LEU A 12 -6.27 -7.06 -0.10
CA LEU A 12 -7.46 -6.88 0.73
C LEU A 12 -7.20 -5.94 1.91
N THR A 13 -6.12 -6.14 2.67
CA THR A 13 -5.76 -5.27 3.79
C THR A 13 -5.52 -3.84 3.33
N GLN A 14 -4.82 -3.67 2.20
CA GLN A 14 -4.63 -2.35 1.59
C GLN A 14 -5.96 -1.74 1.14
N LYS A 15 -6.87 -2.52 0.53
CA LYS A 15 -8.20 -2.05 0.15
C LYS A 15 -9.04 -1.64 1.37
N MET A 16 -8.96 -2.38 2.48
CA MET A 16 -9.66 -2.01 3.70
C MET A 16 -9.12 -0.71 4.28
N SER A 17 -7.81 -0.60 4.49
CA SER A 17 -7.21 0.63 5.05
C SER A 17 -7.38 1.82 4.10
N SER A 18 -6.82 1.74 2.88
CA SER A 18 -6.84 2.87 1.95
C SER A 18 -8.25 3.17 1.39
N GLY A 19 -9.11 2.17 1.26
CA GLY A 19 -10.49 2.35 0.82
C GLY A 19 -11.33 3.06 1.88
N ILE A 20 -11.21 2.67 3.15
CA ILE A 20 -11.89 3.36 4.25
C ILE A 20 -11.37 4.80 4.38
N ASP A 21 -10.07 5.03 4.25
CA ASP A 21 -9.50 6.38 4.27
C ASP A 21 -10.04 7.26 3.14
N ARG A 22 -10.18 6.72 1.93
CA ARG A 22 -10.80 7.44 0.80
C ARG A 22 -12.27 7.75 1.05
N ILE A 23 -13.03 6.82 1.61
CA ILE A 23 -14.43 7.03 1.98
C ILE A 23 -14.53 8.14 3.02
N LYS A 24 -13.70 8.08 4.06
CA LYS A 24 -13.63 9.09 5.12
C LYS A 24 -13.28 10.46 4.56
N ASP A 25 -12.24 10.58 3.72
CA ASP A 25 -11.83 11.84 3.11
C ASP A 25 -12.97 12.45 2.28
N GLY A 26 -13.60 11.66 1.40
CA GLY A 26 -14.69 12.15 0.57
C GLY A 26 -15.97 12.51 1.33
N MET A 27 -16.30 11.80 2.41
CA MET A 27 -17.50 12.04 3.23
C MET A 27 -17.33 13.12 4.30
N SER A 28 -16.10 13.58 4.55
CA SER A 28 -15.80 14.56 5.60
C SER A 28 -16.09 16.01 5.17
N ASP A 29 -15.10 16.90 5.25
CA ASP A 29 -15.21 18.34 4.97
C ASP A 29 -15.55 18.64 3.50
N LYS A 30 -15.23 17.72 2.58
CA LYS A 30 -15.33 17.90 1.12
C LYS A 30 -16.75 18.20 0.64
N ILE A 31 -17.76 17.50 1.19
CA ILE A 31 -19.17 17.77 0.86
C ILE A 31 -19.56 19.18 1.30
N GLY A 32 -19.16 19.57 2.52
CA GLY A 32 -19.41 20.91 3.05
C GLY A 32 -18.80 21.99 2.16
N VAL A 33 -17.56 21.80 1.68
CA VAL A 33 -16.92 22.75 0.77
C VAL A 33 -17.66 22.85 -0.58
N LEU A 34 -18.20 21.74 -1.11
CA LEU A 34 -19.02 21.79 -2.33
C LEU A 34 -20.33 22.56 -2.11
N CYS A 35 -21.02 22.32 -0.99
CA CYS A 35 -22.21 23.07 -0.62
C CYS A 35 -21.90 24.57 -0.50
N HIS A 36 -20.83 24.92 0.22
CA HIS A 36 -20.38 26.31 0.33
C HIS A 36 -20.05 26.93 -1.03
N ALA A 37 -19.40 26.19 -1.92
CA ALA A 37 -19.08 26.67 -3.26
C ALA A 37 -20.35 26.92 -4.09
N ALA A 38 -21.30 25.98 -4.08
CA ALA A 38 -22.58 26.13 -4.78
C ALA A 38 -23.37 27.34 -4.25
N THR A 39 -23.52 27.46 -2.92
CA THR A 39 -24.21 28.59 -2.30
C THR A 39 -23.51 29.91 -2.59
N SER A 40 -22.17 29.97 -2.53
CA SER A 40 -21.41 31.21 -2.78
C SER A 40 -21.55 31.70 -4.23
N ILE A 41 -21.64 30.79 -5.20
CA ILE A 41 -21.84 31.15 -6.61
C ILE A 41 -23.26 31.68 -6.81
N ILE A 42 -24.26 30.97 -6.29
CA ILE A 42 -25.67 31.34 -6.45
C ILE A 42 -25.94 32.68 -5.77
N SER A 43 -25.53 32.84 -4.51
CA SER A 43 -25.74 34.08 -3.76
C SER A 43 -24.92 35.25 -4.30
N GLY A 44 -23.64 35.03 -4.64
CA GLY A 44 -22.77 36.04 -5.21
C GLY A 44 -23.27 36.55 -6.56
N THR A 45 -23.75 35.64 -7.42
CA THR A 45 -24.32 35.99 -8.72
C THR A 45 -25.66 36.73 -8.57
N ALA A 46 -26.55 36.25 -7.70
CA ALA A 46 -27.83 36.89 -7.45
C ALA A 46 -27.66 38.31 -6.90
N LEU A 47 -26.74 38.50 -5.95
CA LEU A 47 -26.41 39.82 -5.41
C LEU A 47 -25.81 40.73 -6.50
N ALA A 48 -24.89 40.23 -7.32
CA ALA A 48 -24.29 41.00 -8.40
C ALA A 48 -25.33 41.50 -9.43
N LEU A 49 -26.24 40.62 -9.85
CA LEU A 49 -27.34 40.96 -10.77
C LEU A 49 -28.32 41.96 -10.15
N TYR A 50 -28.61 41.83 -8.85
CA TYR A 50 -29.48 42.76 -8.11
C TYR A 50 -28.88 44.17 -8.04
N LEU A 51 -27.57 44.29 -7.80
CA LEU A 51 -26.89 45.57 -7.72
C LEU A 51 -26.78 46.24 -9.09
N ASN A 52 -26.23 45.54 -10.09
CA ASN A 52 -26.14 46.05 -11.45
C ASN A 52 -25.79 44.96 -12.47
N TRP A 53 -26.70 44.73 -13.41
CA TRP A 53 -26.52 43.70 -14.43
C TRP A 53 -25.43 44.04 -15.47
N LYS A 54 -25.19 45.32 -15.78
CA LYS A 54 -24.19 45.73 -16.79
C LYS A 54 -22.76 45.45 -16.32
N MET A 55 -22.43 45.82 -15.08
CA MET A 55 -21.12 45.50 -14.51
C MET A 55 -20.93 43.98 -14.34
N THR A 56 -21.99 43.28 -13.92
CA THR A 56 -21.98 41.83 -13.79
C THR A 56 -21.69 41.13 -15.12
N ALA A 57 -22.27 41.62 -16.23
CA ALA A 57 -21.99 41.09 -17.56
C ALA A 57 -20.50 41.25 -17.95
N VAL A 58 -19.88 42.40 -17.65
CA VAL A 58 -18.43 42.62 -17.88
C VAL A 58 -17.60 41.65 -17.05
N MET A 59 -17.95 41.43 -15.78
CA MET A 59 -17.24 40.49 -14.91
C MET A 59 -17.40 39.04 -15.38
N TRP A 60 -18.56 38.67 -15.91
CA TRP A 60 -18.81 37.37 -16.53
C TRP A 60 -18.01 37.14 -17.80
N CYS A 61 -17.57 38.17 -18.52
CA CYS A 61 -16.63 37.98 -19.62
C CYS A 61 -15.23 37.57 -19.12
N VAL A 62 -14.83 38.03 -17.93
CA VAL A 62 -13.49 37.74 -17.38
C VAL A 62 -13.47 36.46 -16.53
N ALA A 63 -14.56 36.15 -15.83
CA ALA A 63 -14.66 35.02 -14.91
C ALA A 63 -14.32 33.63 -15.54
N PRO A 64 -14.73 33.30 -16.78
CA PRO A 64 -14.38 32.05 -17.45
C PRO A 64 -12.87 31.88 -17.63
N PHE A 65 -12.12 32.95 -17.87
CA PHE A 65 -10.66 32.84 -18.02
C PHE A 65 -9.98 32.46 -16.71
N LEU A 66 -10.49 32.97 -15.59
CA LEU A 66 -10.00 32.63 -14.25
C LEU A 66 -10.31 31.16 -13.90
N THR A 67 -11.53 30.70 -14.17
CA THR A 67 -11.93 29.31 -13.90
C THR A 67 -11.23 28.32 -14.84
N LEU A 68 -11.09 28.64 -16.13
CA LEU A 68 -10.35 27.82 -17.10
C LEU A 68 -8.87 27.71 -16.72
N SER A 69 -8.23 28.80 -16.31
CA SER A 69 -6.83 28.78 -15.86
C SER A 69 -6.63 27.78 -14.71
N LEU A 70 -7.56 27.72 -13.76
CA LEU A 70 -7.48 26.79 -12.63
C LEU A 70 -7.82 25.35 -13.03
N PHE A 71 -8.80 25.16 -13.91
CA PHE A 71 -9.16 23.83 -14.44
C PHE A 71 -8.00 23.19 -15.21
N TYR A 72 -7.36 23.94 -16.11
CA TYR A 72 -6.18 23.47 -16.84
C TYR A 72 -4.99 23.21 -15.91
N SER A 73 -4.78 24.08 -14.91
CA SER A 73 -3.77 23.88 -13.86
C SER A 73 -3.94 22.54 -13.15
N ALA A 74 -5.15 22.25 -12.68
CA ALA A 74 -5.45 21.02 -11.95
C ALA A 74 -5.20 19.76 -12.79
N ASN A 75 -5.59 19.77 -14.07
CA ASN A 75 -5.39 18.62 -14.96
C ASN A 75 -3.93 18.42 -15.37
N ALA A 76 -3.21 19.51 -15.68
CA ALA A 76 -1.79 19.45 -15.99
C ALA A 76 -0.97 18.98 -14.78
N MET A 77 -1.32 19.45 -13.58
CA MET A 77 -0.68 19.05 -12.33
C MET A 77 -0.93 17.57 -12.02
N LYS A 78 -2.16 17.07 -12.17
CA LYS A 78 -2.47 15.62 -12.02
C LYS A 78 -1.58 14.76 -12.91
N LYS A 79 -1.42 15.14 -14.19
CA LYS A 79 -0.56 14.42 -15.14
C LYS A 79 0.92 14.47 -14.74
N ALA A 80 1.41 15.65 -14.35
CA ALA A 80 2.81 15.84 -13.95
C ALA A 80 3.15 15.05 -12.68
N ILE A 81 2.27 15.09 -11.66
CA ILE A 81 2.43 14.34 -10.40
C ILE A 81 2.46 12.84 -10.67
N LYS A 82 1.56 12.32 -11.51
CA LYS A 82 1.51 10.89 -11.83
C LYS A 82 2.83 10.41 -12.45
N VAL A 83 3.33 11.13 -13.46
CA VAL A 83 4.58 10.76 -14.16
C VAL A 83 5.79 10.83 -13.23
N GLU A 84 5.84 11.82 -12.33
CA GLU A 84 6.89 11.94 -11.32
C GLU A 84 6.82 10.81 -10.28
N MET A 85 5.62 10.49 -9.80
CA MET A 85 5.39 9.42 -8.82
C MET A 85 5.78 8.05 -9.40
N GLU A 86 5.47 7.77 -10.66
CA GLU A 86 5.89 6.55 -11.36
C GLU A 86 7.43 6.46 -11.41
N ALA A 87 8.12 7.54 -11.79
CA ALA A 87 9.58 7.57 -11.83
C ALA A 87 10.22 7.34 -10.44
N TYR A 88 9.64 7.92 -9.39
CA TYR A 88 10.11 7.67 -8.02
C TYR A 88 9.75 6.27 -7.52
N SER A 89 8.64 5.69 -7.95
CA SER A 89 8.29 4.30 -7.63
C SER A 89 9.31 3.32 -8.20
N PHE A 90 9.84 3.57 -9.41
CA PHE A 90 10.93 2.76 -9.98
C PHE A 90 12.25 2.90 -9.21
N ALA A 91 12.60 4.11 -8.78
CA ALA A 91 13.77 4.30 -7.91
C ALA A 91 13.56 3.59 -6.56
N GLY A 92 12.35 3.70 -5.99
CA GLY A 92 11.96 3.03 -4.76
C GLY A 92 12.00 1.51 -4.87
N SER A 93 11.57 0.93 -5.99
CA SER A 93 11.64 -0.53 -6.17
C SER A 93 13.08 -1.04 -6.20
N ILE A 94 14.00 -0.30 -6.81
CA ILE A 94 15.45 -0.64 -6.79
C ILE A 94 15.97 -0.56 -5.36
N ALA A 95 15.63 0.48 -4.60
CA ALA A 95 16.04 0.58 -3.21
C ALA A 95 15.51 -0.60 -2.38
N THR A 96 14.25 -0.98 -2.56
CA THR A 96 13.66 -2.15 -1.89
C THR A 96 14.35 -3.46 -2.30
N GLU A 97 14.68 -3.63 -3.58
CA GLU A 97 15.42 -4.79 -4.12
C GLU A 97 16.79 -4.91 -3.44
N VAL A 98 17.55 -3.81 -3.41
CA VAL A 98 18.90 -3.76 -2.81
C VAL A 98 18.87 -3.99 -1.30
N ILE A 99 17.93 -3.34 -0.59
CA ILE A 99 17.80 -3.50 0.87
C ILE A 99 17.36 -4.92 1.23
N SER A 100 16.41 -5.51 0.48
CA SER A 100 15.98 -6.89 0.71
C SER A 100 17.10 -7.90 0.38
N GLY A 101 17.90 -7.59 -0.65
CA GLY A 101 19.03 -8.38 -1.11
C GLY A 101 20.37 -7.97 -0.50
N ILE A 102 20.39 -7.22 0.61
CA ILE A 102 21.60 -6.53 1.08
C ILE A 102 22.77 -7.49 1.36
N LYS A 103 22.47 -8.70 1.85
CA LYS A 103 23.49 -9.74 2.09
C LYS A 103 24.17 -10.16 0.79
N THR A 104 23.41 -10.29 -0.29
CA THR A 104 23.92 -10.63 -1.62
C THR A 104 24.78 -9.49 -2.16
N VAL A 105 24.30 -8.26 -2.11
CA VAL A 105 25.04 -7.08 -2.58
C VAL A 105 26.37 -6.92 -1.83
N MET A 106 26.36 -7.10 -0.51
CA MET A 106 27.56 -7.06 0.32
C MET A 106 28.52 -8.21 0.00
N SER A 107 28.02 -9.43 -0.23
CA SER A 107 28.87 -10.58 -0.59
C SER A 107 29.59 -10.42 -1.93
N PHE A 108 29.00 -9.69 -2.88
CA PHE A 108 29.60 -9.38 -4.17
C PHE A 108 30.36 -8.05 -4.20
N ASN A 109 30.40 -7.31 -3.08
CA ASN A 109 30.97 -5.98 -2.98
C ASN A 109 30.45 -5.01 -4.08
N ALA A 110 29.15 -5.12 -4.38
CA ALA A 110 28.49 -4.44 -5.50
C ALA A 110 27.77 -3.14 -5.08
N GLN A 111 28.14 -2.53 -3.95
CA GLN A 111 27.46 -1.36 -3.40
C GLN A 111 27.53 -0.17 -4.36
N ASN A 112 28.72 0.14 -4.89
CA ASN A 112 28.90 1.26 -5.83
C ASN A 112 28.07 1.08 -7.11
N PHE A 113 27.98 -0.16 -7.62
CA PHE A 113 27.17 -0.47 -8.79
C PHE A 113 25.69 -0.17 -8.55
N GLU A 114 25.16 -0.55 -7.38
CA GLU A 114 23.76 -0.27 -7.03
C GLU A 114 23.51 1.21 -6.71
N ILE A 115 24.50 1.93 -6.14
CA ILE A 115 24.44 3.39 -5.93
C ILE A 115 24.32 4.11 -7.27
N ASP A 116 25.16 3.78 -8.25
CA ASP A 116 25.13 4.38 -9.59
C ASP A 116 23.80 4.08 -10.31
N ARG A 117 23.31 2.85 -10.18
CA ARG A 117 22.01 2.43 -10.71
C ARG A 117 20.90 3.28 -10.08
N TYR A 118 20.84 3.40 -8.76
CA TYR A 118 19.86 4.22 -8.06
C TYR A 118 19.95 5.70 -8.47
N GLU A 119 21.16 6.26 -8.57
CA GLU A 119 21.37 7.66 -8.97
C GLU A 119 20.79 7.94 -10.36
N SER A 120 20.98 7.04 -11.32
CA SER A 120 20.50 7.22 -12.70
C SER A 120 18.97 7.37 -12.77
N TYR A 121 18.22 6.58 -11.99
CA TYR A 121 16.76 6.66 -11.92
C TYR A 121 16.30 7.87 -11.11
N LEU A 122 17.01 8.18 -10.03
CA LEU A 122 16.71 9.36 -9.22
C LEU A 122 16.91 10.66 -10.02
N ASN A 123 17.95 10.73 -10.86
CA ASN A 123 18.19 11.86 -11.76
C ASN A 123 17.09 12.01 -12.83
N LYS A 124 16.54 10.90 -13.35
CA LYS A 124 15.37 10.93 -14.24
C LYS A 124 14.14 11.49 -13.50
N ALA A 125 13.88 11.01 -12.28
CA ALA A 125 12.76 11.48 -11.47
C ALA A 125 12.90 12.97 -11.09
N LYS A 126 14.10 13.42 -10.73
CA LYS A 126 14.44 14.83 -10.48
C LYS A 126 14.14 15.73 -11.68
N LYS A 127 14.50 15.32 -12.90
CA LYS A 127 14.20 16.09 -14.13
C LYS A 127 12.68 16.24 -14.33
N LEU A 128 11.91 15.18 -14.06
CA LEU A 128 10.46 15.20 -14.11
C LEU A 128 9.85 16.09 -13.02
N GLY A 129 10.40 16.06 -11.80
CA GLY A 129 10.02 16.96 -10.70
C GLY A 129 10.27 18.44 -11.03
N ILE A 130 11.42 18.77 -11.65
CA ILE A 130 11.70 20.14 -12.12
C ILE A 130 10.71 20.55 -13.23
N ARG A 131 10.32 19.63 -14.12
CA ARG A 131 9.28 19.88 -15.13
C ARG A 131 7.92 20.12 -14.47
N LYS A 132 7.54 19.38 -13.43
CA LYS A 132 6.34 19.65 -12.61
C LYS A 132 6.42 21.07 -12.04
N ALA A 133 7.53 21.43 -11.39
CA ALA A 133 7.70 22.76 -10.80
C ALA A 133 7.48 23.88 -11.82
N LYS A 134 7.99 23.74 -13.05
CA LYS A 134 7.71 24.69 -14.16
C LYS A 134 6.23 24.77 -14.50
N ILE A 135 5.57 23.62 -14.68
CA ILE A 135 4.14 23.55 -15.03
C ILE A 135 3.30 24.23 -13.94
N THR A 136 3.53 23.89 -12.67
CA THR A 136 2.84 24.50 -11.53
C THR A 136 3.08 26.00 -11.47
N ALA A 137 4.32 26.46 -11.61
CA ALA A 137 4.66 27.88 -11.59
C ALA A 137 3.96 28.66 -12.72
N THR A 138 3.94 28.12 -13.95
CA THR A 138 3.25 28.76 -15.09
C THR A 138 1.77 28.94 -14.84
N PHE A 139 1.07 27.90 -14.38
CA PHE A 139 -0.37 27.98 -14.15
C PHE A 139 -0.75 28.83 -12.93
N SER A 140 0.05 28.80 -11.86
CA SER A 140 -0.12 29.70 -10.72
C SER A 140 0.08 31.17 -11.10
N ALA A 141 1.07 31.47 -11.95
CA ALA A 141 1.30 32.81 -12.47
C ALA A 141 0.15 33.29 -13.37
N LEU A 142 -0.35 32.42 -14.25
CA LEU A 142 -1.49 32.71 -15.13
C LEU A 142 -2.77 32.99 -14.34
N PHE A 143 -3.03 32.19 -13.30
CA PHE A 143 -4.16 32.42 -12.39
C PHE A 143 -4.06 33.78 -11.70
N SER A 144 -2.89 34.09 -11.14
CA SER A 144 -2.59 35.38 -10.51
C SER A 144 -2.76 36.56 -11.47
N PHE A 145 -2.37 36.39 -12.73
CA PHE A 145 -2.53 37.41 -13.77
C PHE A 145 -4.01 37.68 -14.05
N PHE A 146 -4.82 36.64 -14.33
CA PHE A 146 -6.24 36.82 -14.61
C PHE A 146 -7.02 37.37 -13.42
N GLN A 147 -6.65 37.02 -12.19
CA GLN A 147 -7.26 37.57 -10.99
C GLN A 147 -7.05 39.09 -10.88
N ASN A 148 -5.83 39.56 -11.10
CA ASN A 148 -5.52 41.00 -11.05
C ASN A 148 -6.02 41.75 -12.30
N LEU A 149 -6.08 41.09 -13.45
CA LEU A 149 -6.70 41.63 -14.66
C LEU A 149 -8.21 41.85 -14.47
N ALA A 150 -8.90 40.90 -13.84
CA ALA A 150 -10.33 41.03 -13.52
C ALA A 150 -10.59 42.25 -12.61
N MET A 151 -9.68 42.52 -11.68
CA MET A 151 -9.71 43.71 -10.83
C MET A 151 -9.52 45.01 -11.63
N ALA A 152 -8.54 45.05 -12.54
CA ALA A 152 -8.29 46.22 -13.38
C ALA A 152 -9.49 46.53 -14.31
N VAL A 153 -10.03 45.51 -14.98
CA VAL A 153 -11.19 45.64 -15.87
C VAL A 153 -12.44 46.03 -15.07
N GLY A 154 -12.65 45.43 -13.90
CA GLY A 154 -13.82 45.68 -13.08
C GLY A 154 -13.89 47.09 -12.51
N PHE A 155 -12.76 47.61 -12.04
CA PHE A 155 -12.73 48.98 -11.53
C PHE A 155 -12.75 50.02 -12.64
N CYS A 156 -12.16 49.75 -13.80
CA CYS A 156 -12.28 50.64 -14.97
C CYS A 156 -13.74 50.73 -15.45
N ALA A 157 -14.39 49.58 -15.68
CA ALA A 157 -15.79 49.53 -16.09
C ALA A 157 -16.74 50.11 -15.02
N GLY A 158 -16.47 49.82 -13.75
CA GLY A 158 -17.22 50.38 -12.62
C GLY A 158 -17.11 51.90 -12.54
N GLY A 159 -15.91 52.46 -12.70
CA GLY A 159 -15.68 53.91 -12.73
C GLY A 159 -16.42 54.61 -13.87
N ILE A 160 -16.42 54.01 -15.07
CA ILE A 160 -17.16 54.54 -16.23
C ILE A 160 -18.68 54.50 -15.98
N LEU A 161 -19.21 53.43 -15.37
CA LEU A 161 -20.64 53.30 -15.07
C LEU A 161 -21.10 54.29 -13.99
N VAL A 162 -20.25 54.56 -12.99
CA VAL A 162 -20.49 55.58 -11.96
C VAL A 162 -20.49 56.98 -12.60
N PHE A 163 -19.54 57.28 -13.49
CA PHE A 163 -19.48 58.57 -14.18
C PHE A 163 -20.75 58.87 -14.99
N HIS A 164 -21.35 57.86 -15.62
CA HIS A 164 -22.61 57.99 -16.35
C HIS A 164 -23.86 57.99 -15.44
N GLY A 165 -23.69 58.01 -14.12
CA GLY A 165 -24.80 58.00 -13.15
C GLY A 165 -25.62 56.71 -13.11
N GLN A 166 -25.09 55.60 -13.68
CA GLN A 166 -25.82 54.32 -13.76
C GLN A 166 -25.61 53.41 -12.54
N MET A 167 -24.72 53.79 -11.62
CA MET A 167 -24.32 52.97 -10.48
C MET A 167 -23.86 53.85 -9.31
N ILE A 168 -24.17 53.42 -8.09
CA ILE A 168 -23.65 54.03 -6.86
C ILE A 168 -22.24 53.49 -6.57
N ASN A 169 -21.34 54.34 -6.10
CA ASN A 169 -19.93 54.03 -5.80
C ASN A 169 -19.73 52.72 -5.02
N GLY A 170 -20.55 52.49 -3.97
CA GLY A 170 -20.46 51.28 -3.14
C GLY A 170 -20.88 49.98 -3.85
N GLN A 171 -21.72 50.07 -4.88
CA GLN A 171 -22.21 48.90 -5.62
C GLN A 171 -21.10 48.29 -6.50
N VAL A 172 -20.14 49.10 -6.99
CA VAL A 172 -18.99 48.63 -7.79
C VAL A 172 -18.24 47.53 -7.04
N ILE A 173 -17.96 47.77 -5.76
CA ILE A 173 -17.17 46.87 -4.92
C ILE A 173 -17.98 45.64 -4.53
N GLY A 174 -19.27 45.82 -4.22
CA GLY A 174 -20.19 44.73 -3.94
C GLY A 174 -20.27 43.74 -5.11
N VAL A 175 -20.44 44.23 -6.33
CA VAL A 175 -20.46 43.40 -7.55
C VAL A 175 -19.11 42.71 -7.78
N TYR A 176 -17.99 43.42 -7.65
CA TYR A 176 -16.65 42.85 -7.83
C TYR A 176 -16.38 41.68 -6.87
N PHE A 177 -16.53 41.89 -5.55
CA PHE A 177 -16.26 40.84 -4.57
C PHE A 177 -17.24 39.68 -4.70
N ALA A 178 -18.52 39.94 -4.96
CA ALA A 178 -19.52 38.89 -5.12
C ALA A 178 -19.19 37.94 -6.28
N VAL A 179 -18.79 38.47 -7.44
CA VAL A 179 -18.45 37.65 -8.61
C VAL A 179 -17.10 36.93 -8.43
N ILE A 180 -16.06 37.61 -7.95
CA ILE A 180 -14.72 37.01 -7.82
C ILE A 180 -14.66 35.96 -6.72
N MET A 181 -15.32 36.18 -5.57
CA MET A 181 -15.38 35.18 -4.51
C MET A 181 -16.15 33.94 -4.98
N GLY A 182 -17.27 34.12 -5.69
CA GLY A 182 -18.01 33.02 -6.31
C GLY A 182 -17.15 32.21 -7.29
N ALA A 183 -16.48 32.89 -8.24
CA ALA A 183 -15.62 32.24 -9.23
C ALA A 183 -14.43 31.49 -8.59
N THR A 184 -13.82 32.08 -7.56
CA THR A 184 -12.69 31.45 -6.85
C THR A 184 -13.13 30.21 -6.06
N ARG A 185 -14.30 30.26 -5.40
CA ARG A 185 -14.86 29.10 -4.69
C ARG A 185 -15.23 27.96 -5.62
N LEU A 186 -15.78 28.27 -6.80
CA LEU A 186 -16.02 27.26 -7.85
C LEU A 186 -14.73 26.56 -8.25
N GLY A 187 -13.67 27.33 -8.45
CA GLY A 187 -12.37 26.80 -8.81
C GLY A 187 -11.82 25.82 -7.76
N GLN A 188 -11.92 26.17 -6.47
CA GLN A 188 -11.45 25.35 -5.36
C GLN A 188 -12.32 24.10 -5.10
N ALA A 189 -13.54 24.07 -5.61
CA ALA A 189 -14.46 22.94 -5.47
C ALA A 189 -14.09 21.72 -6.35
N ALA A 190 -13.42 21.94 -7.48
CA ALA A 190 -13.07 20.88 -8.43
C ALA A 190 -12.28 19.69 -7.84
N PRO A 191 -11.21 19.87 -7.03
CA PRO A 191 -10.52 18.74 -6.39
C PRO A 191 -11.41 17.98 -5.40
N ASN A 192 -12.29 18.67 -4.67
CA ASN A 192 -13.17 18.06 -3.68
C ASN A 192 -14.23 17.15 -4.32
N LEU A 193 -14.72 17.52 -5.50
CA LEU A 193 -15.59 16.66 -6.30
C LEU A 193 -14.89 15.34 -6.68
N ASN A 194 -13.60 15.40 -7.05
CA ASN A 194 -12.83 14.19 -7.36
C ASN A 194 -12.67 13.28 -6.13
N ALA A 195 -12.51 13.86 -4.93
CA ALA A 195 -12.42 13.08 -3.69
C ALA A 195 -13.73 12.33 -3.40
N ILE A 196 -14.89 12.98 -3.57
CA ILE A 196 -16.20 12.34 -3.40
C ILE A 196 -16.43 11.22 -4.42
N LEU A 197 -16.07 11.45 -5.69
CA LEU A 197 -16.15 10.41 -6.72
C LEU A 197 -15.25 9.22 -6.39
N SER A 198 -14.03 9.48 -5.90
CA SER A 198 -13.10 8.43 -5.47
C SER A 198 -13.63 7.65 -4.26
N ALA A 199 -14.25 8.34 -3.30
CA ALA A 199 -14.93 7.74 -2.15
C ALA A 199 -16.07 6.83 -2.58
N LYS A 200 -16.91 7.27 -3.53
CA LYS A 200 -18.01 6.45 -4.07
C LYS A 200 -17.49 5.16 -4.72
N LEU A 201 -16.40 5.24 -5.49
CA LEU A 201 -15.79 4.06 -6.11
C LEU A 201 -15.22 3.10 -5.05
N ALA A 202 -14.50 3.61 -4.06
CA ALA A 202 -13.96 2.80 -2.97
C ALA A 202 -15.08 2.14 -2.13
N ALA A 203 -16.16 2.87 -1.86
CA ALA A 203 -17.34 2.34 -1.18
C ALA A 203 -17.98 1.20 -1.97
N GLY A 204 -18.08 1.31 -3.29
CA GLY A 204 -18.60 0.23 -4.15
C GLY A 204 -17.80 -1.07 -4.00
N GLU A 205 -16.47 -1.00 -3.96
CA GLU A 205 -15.62 -2.20 -3.76
C GLU A 205 -15.81 -2.82 -2.37
N ILE A 206 -15.90 -1.99 -1.33
CA ILE A 206 -16.07 -2.46 0.05
C ILE A 206 -17.47 -3.04 0.27
N PHE A 207 -18.51 -2.37 -0.21
CA PHE A 207 -19.90 -2.86 -0.14
C PHE A 207 -20.06 -4.16 -0.92
N ALA A 208 -19.38 -4.33 -2.06
CA ALA A 208 -19.37 -5.61 -2.77
C ALA A 208 -18.79 -6.78 -1.95
N ILE A 209 -17.91 -6.51 -0.97
CA ILE A 209 -17.39 -7.51 -0.04
C ILE A 209 -18.36 -7.74 1.12
N ILE A 210 -18.93 -6.66 1.69
CA ILE A 210 -19.89 -6.73 2.81
C ILE A 210 -21.17 -7.46 2.39
N ASP A 211 -21.70 -7.15 1.22
CA ASP A 211 -22.95 -7.73 0.71
C ASP A 211 -22.77 -9.15 0.17
N LYS A 212 -21.51 -9.60 0.06
CA LYS A 212 -21.21 -10.95 -0.43
C LYS A 212 -21.58 -12.00 0.61
N LYS A 213 -22.64 -12.75 0.33
CA LYS A 213 -23.01 -13.93 1.11
C LYS A 213 -21.99 -15.06 0.88
N PRO A 214 -21.29 -15.56 1.91
CA PRO A 214 -20.38 -16.68 1.76
C PRO A 214 -21.17 -17.97 1.55
N LYS A 215 -20.65 -18.89 0.70
CA LYS A 215 -21.22 -20.24 0.54
C LYS A 215 -21.16 -21.02 1.86
N PHE A 216 -20.02 -20.94 2.55
CA PHE A 216 -19.80 -21.54 3.86
C PHE A 216 -19.96 -20.46 4.93
N ASN A 217 -21.01 -20.55 5.75
CA ASN A 217 -21.21 -19.64 6.86
C ASN A 217 -20.94 -20.35 8.18
N CYS A 218 -19.91 -19.92 8.91
CA CYS A 218 -19.59 -20.45 10.25
C CYS A 218 -20.40 -19.79 11.36
N SER A 219 -21.07 -18.68 11.07
CA SER A 219 -21.86 -17.92 12.03
C SER A 219 -23.31 -18.42 12.15
N THR A 220 -23.76 -19.28 11.23
CA THR A 220 -25.09 -19.90 11.30
C THR A 220 -25.08 -21.15 12.17
N THR A 221 -26.20 -21.39 12.86
CA THR A 221 -26.44 -22.61 13.64
C THR A 221 -27.07 -23.73 12.80
N GLU A 222 -27.09 -23.57 11.47
CA GLU A 222 -27.68 -24.53 10.53
C GLU A 222 -26.86 -25.82 10.46
N GLY A 223 -27.53 -26.94 10.22
CA GLY A 223 -26.91 -28.26 10.15
C GLY A 223 -27.01 -29.07 11.44
N PHE A 224 -26.86 -30.39 11.28
CA PHE A 224 -26.98 -31.37 12.35
C PHE A 224 -25.74 -31.35 13.26
N LYS A 225 -25.96 -31.55 14.56
CA LYS A 225 -24.89 -31.72 15.56
C LYS A 225 -25.00 -33.12 16.14
N LEU A 226 -23.98 -33.94 15.94
CA LEU A 226 -23.93 -35.27 16.55
C LEU A 226 -23.67 -35.13 18.05
N LYS A 227 -24.41 -35.89 18.86
CA LYS A 227 -24.20 -35.93 20.32
C LYS A 227 -22.98 -36.78 20.69
N ASN A 228 -22.80 -37.91 20.01
CA ASN A 228 -21.69 -38.83 20.20
C ASN A 228 -21.00 -39.06 18.85
N VAL A 229 -19.70 -38.79 18.80
CA VAL A 229 -18.87 -38.98 17.62
C VAL A 229 -18.00 -40.22 17.82
N LYS A 230 -18.10 -41.20 16.93
CA LYS A 230 -17.21 -42.37 16.92
C LYS A 230 -15.91 -42.04 16.19
N GLY A 231 -16.00 -41.27 15.10
CA GLY A 231 -14.84 -40.85 14.31
C GLY A 231 -14.56 -41.77 13.12
N ASP A 232 -15.60 -42.39 12.55
CA ASP A 232 -15.50 -43.09 11.26
C ASP A 232 -15.59 -42.06 10.12
N ILE A 233 -14.58 -42.00 9.26
CA ILE A 233 -14.53 -41.05 8.15
C ILE A 233 -14.46 -41.82 6.84
N THR A 234 -15.33 -41.51 5.88
CA THR A 234 -15.27 -42.12 4.55
C THR A 234 -15.13 -41.06 3.47
N PHE A 235 -14.18 -41.31 2.57
CA PHE A 235 -13.96 -40.56 1.34
C PHE A 235 -14.48 -41.44 0.20
N ASP A 236 -15.47 -40.96 -0.55
CA ASP A 236 -16.06 -41.72 -1.67
C ASP A 236 -15.95 -40.95 -3.00
N ASN A 237 -15.10 -41.48 -3.89
CA ASN A 237 -14.89 -41.10 -5.27
C ASN A 237 -14.65 -39.60 -5.47
N ILE A 238 -13.72 -39.04 -4.69
CA ILE A 238 -13.52 -37.60 -4.62
C ILE A 238 -12.70 -37.09 -5.78
N HIS A 239 -13.26 -36.10 -6.48
CA HIS A 239 -12.56 -35.28 -7.45
C HIS A 239 -12.51 -33.83 -6.96
N PHE A 240 -11.36 -33.17 -7.13
CA PHE A 240 -11.21 -31.80 -6.67
C PHE A 240 -10.17 -31.01 -7.48
N SER A 241 -10.48 -29.74 -7.73
CA SER A 241 -9.59 -28.73 -8.30
C SER A 241 -9.68 -27.45 -7.48
N TYR A 242 -8.56 -26.77 -7.22
CA TYR A 242 -8.59 -25.49 -6.51
C TYR A 242 -9.22 -24.39 -7.38
N PRO A 243 -10.01 -23.45 -6.80
CA PRO A 243 -10.61 -22.35 -7.55
C PRO A 243 -9.61 -21.44 -8.25
N SER A 244 -8.40 -21.29 -7.69
CA SER A 244 -7.31 -20.52 -8.30
C SER A 244 -6.74 -21.17 -9.56
N ARG A 245 -6.93 -22.48 -9.75
CA ARG A 245 -6.44 -23.28 -10.89
C ARG A 245 -7.47 -24.35 -11.28
N PRO A 246 -8.63 -23.96 -11.85
CA PRO A 246 -9.76 -24.89 -12.06
C PRO A 246 -9.45 -26.00 -13.07
N THR A 247 -8.51 -25.77 -13.99
CA THR A 247 -8.13 -26.75 -15.03
C THR A 247 -7.27 -27.90 -14.50
N ILE A 248 -6.59 -27.72 -13.36
CA ILE A 248 -5.68 -28.73 -12.81
C ILE A 248 -6.43 -29.54 -11.75
N LYS A 249 -6.72 -30.80 -12.07
CA LYS A 249 -7.29 -31.76 -11.11
C LYS A 249 -6.22 -32.21 -10.13
N ILE A 250 -6.45 -31.96 -8.84
CA ILE A 250 -5.55 -32.36 -7.75
C ILE A 250 -5.93 -33.74 -7.21
N LEU A 251 -7.24 -34.01 -7.05
CA LEU A 251 -7.75 -35.31 -6.66
C LEU A 251 -8.58 -35.90 -7.80
N ASN A 252 -8.40 -37.19 -8.08
CA ASN A 252 -8.98 -37.85 -9.24
C ASN A 252 -9.57 -39.23 -8.88
N GLY A 253 -10.73 -39.22 -8.22
CA GLY A 253 -11.47 -40.43 -7.85
C GLY A 253 -10.86 -41.13 -6.65
N VAL A 254 -10.59 -40.38 -5.58
CA VAL A 254 -9.96 -40.88 -4.35
C VAL A 254 -11.04 -41.43 -3.43
N SER A 255 -10.92 -42.70 -3.03
CA SER A 255 -11.78 -43.35 -2.04
C SER A 255 -10.95 -44.07 -0.98
N PHE A 256 -11.23 -43.83 0.30
CA PHE A 256 -10.64 -44.56 1.42
C PHE A 256 -11.48 -44.39 2.69
N VAL A 257 -11.29 -45.30 3.65
CA VAL A 257 -12.05 -45.33 4.90
C VAL A 257 -11.10 -45.26 6.09
N VAL A 258 -11.41 -44.38 7.04
CA VAL A 258 -10.74 -44.25 8.32
C VAL A 258 -11.69 -44.77 9.39
N LYS A 259 -11.31 -45.87 10.06
CA LYS A 259 -12.11 -46.40 11.17
C LYS A 259 -11.81 -45.65 12.47
N SER A 260 -12.81 -45.60 13.35
CA SER A 260 -12.68 -45.08 14.71
C SER A 260 -11.51 -45.75 15.44
N GLY A 261 -10.65 -44.94 16.06
CA GLY A 261 -9.46 -45.39 16.80
C GLY A 261 -8.25 -45.77 15.94
N GLN A 262 -8.34 -45.62 14.61
CA GLN A 262 -7.27 -45.95 13.69
C GLN A 262 -6.31 -44.77 13.46
N LYS A 263 -5.01 -45.07 13.38
CA LYS A 263 -3.96 -44.13 12.97
C LYS A 263 -3.60 -44.38 11.52
N ILE A 264 -3.90 -43.43 10.66
CA ILE A 264 -3.64 -43.50 9.23
C ILE A 264 -2.55 -42.52 8.82
N ALA A 265 -1.64 -42.96 7.95
CA ALA A 265 -0.57 -42.14 7.39
C ALA A 265 -0.78 -41.89 5.90
N LEU A 266 -0.72 -40.63 5.47
CA LEU A 266 -0.78 -40.24 4.06
C LEU A 266 0.64 -39.94 3.54
N VAL A 267 1.05 -40.62 2.47
CA VAL A 267 2.42 -40.57 1.93
C VAL A 267 2.39 -40.31 0.42
N GLY A 268 3.41 -39.62 -0.10
CA GLY A 268 3.58 -39.41 -1.54
C GLY A 268 4.41 -38.17 -1.84
N HIS A 269 4.71 -37.95 -3.12
CA HIS A 269 5.49 -36.80 -3.60
C HIS A 269 4.83 -35.45 -3.26
N SER A 270 5.61 -34.37 -3.17
CA SER A 270 5.05 -33.02 -2.96
C SER A 270 4.05 -32.67 -4.07
N GLY A 271 2.88 -32.13 -3.70
CA GLY A 271 1.83 -31.75 -4.65
C GLY A 271 0.84 -32.86 -5.05
N CYS A 272 0.92 -34.07 -4.49
CA CYS A 272 -0.02 -35.16 -4.83
C CYS A 272 -1.41 -35.09 -4.15
N GLY A 273 -1.70 -34.04 -3.38
CA GLY A 273 -3.03 -33.80 -2.78
C GLY A 273 -3.20 -34.17 -1.29
N LYS A 274 -2.14 -34.60 -0.58
CA LYS A 274 -2.20 -34.99 0.85
C LYS A 274 -2.81 -33.91 1.75
N SER A 275 -2.34 -32.67 1.65
CA SER A 275 -2.87 -31.55 2.44
C SER A 275 -4.28 -31.14 1.99
N THR A 276 -4.61 -31.39 0.72
CA THR A 276 -5.93 -31.13 0.15
C THR A 276 -7.01 -32.02 0.77
N THR A 277 -6.69 -33.30 1.07
CA THR A 277 -7.59 -34.21 1.80
C THR A 277 -7.97 -33.66 3.18
N ILE A 278 -7.02 -33.08 3.92
CA ILE A 278 -7.31 -32.43 5.21
C ILE A 278 -8.18 -31.17 4.99
N GLY A 279 -7.88 -30.36 3.97
CA GLY A 279 -8.67 -29.17 3.65
C GLY A 279 -10.14 -29.49 3.30
N LEU A 280 -10.40 -30.60 2.63
CA LEU A 280 -11.75 -31.08 2.33
C LEU A 280 -12.45 -31.61 3.58
N LEU A 281 -11.74 -32.33 4.46
CA LEU A 281 -12.28 -32.79 5.74
C LEU A 281 -12.69 -31.62 6.66
N MET A 282 -11.88 -30.56 6.70
CA MET A 282 -12.20 -29.31 7.41
C MET A 282 -13.27 -28.46 6.72
N ARG A 283 -13.79 -28.94 5.58
CA ARG A 283 -14.77 -28.25 4.72
C ARG A 283 -14.33 -26.81 4.43
N PHE A 284 -13.05 -26.64 4.07
CA PHE A 284 -12.54 -25.38 3.50
C PHE A 284 -12.96 -25.21 2.04
N TYR A 285 -13.19 -26.33 1.37
CA TYR A 285 -13.64 -26.46 0.00
C TYR A 285 -14.68 -27.58 -0.08
N GLU A 286 -15.51 -27.55 -1.12
CA GLU A 286 -16.38 -28.68 -1.48
C GLU A 286 -15.71 -29.53 -2.58
N PRO A 287 -15.86 -30.86 -2.54
CA PRO A 287 -15.42 -31.71 -3.63
C PRO A 287 -16.21 -31.39 -4.90
N SER A 288 -15.55 -31.44 -6.06
CA SER A 288 -16.23 -31.23 -7.36
C SER A 288 -17.15 -32.41 -7.73
N LYS A 289 -16.81 -33.61 -7.23
CA LYS A 289 -17.58 -34.85 -7.36
C LYS A 289 -17.18 -35.78 -6.21
N GLY A 290 -18.11 -36.63 -5.78
CA GLY A 290 -17.92 -37.54 -4.66
C GLY A 290 -18.48 -36.96 -3.37
N SER A 291 -18.42 -37.72 -2.27
CA SER A 291 -18.90 -37.28 -0.98
C SER A 291 -17.95 -37.68 0.15
N ILE A 292 -17.97 -36.90 1.23
CA ILE A 292 -17.25 -37.20 2.46
C ILE A 292 -18.29 -37.34 3.56
N THR A 293 -18.20 -38.41 4.35
CA THR A 293 -19.08 -38.62 5.50
C THR A 293 -18.29 -38.77 6.80
N LEU A 294 -18.89 -38.32 7.90
CA LEU A 294 -18.45 -38.53 9.27
C LEU A 294 -19.54 -39.33 10.00
N ASP A 295 -19.18 -40.51 10.52
CA ASP A 295 -20.10 -41.47 11.14
C ASP A 295 -21.33 -41.80 10.26
N GLY A 296 -21.13 -41.82 8.94
CA GLY A 296 -22.18 -42.09 7.95
C GLY A 296 -23.05 -40.90 7.55
N ILE A 297 -22.86 -39.72 8.15
CA ILE A 297 -23.57 -38.48 7.80
C ILE A 297 -22.70 -37.64 6.86
N HIS A 298 -23.28 -37.12 5.78
CA HIS A 298 -22.56 -36.23 4.86
C HIS A 298 -22.09 -34.97 5.57
N LEU A 299 -20.84 -34.54 5.28
CA LEU A 299 -20.30 -33.30 5.86
C LEU A 299 -21.12 -32.06 5.50
N GLU A 300 -21.90 -32.12 4.41
CA GLU A 300 -22.79 -31.05 3.97
C GLU A 300 -23.91 -30.75 4.96
N ASP A 301 -24.47 -31.80 5.55
CA ASP A 301 -25.60 -31.74 6.48
C ASP A 301 -25.18 -31.35 7.90
N LEU A 302 -23.90 -31.44 8.23
CA LEU A 302 -23.37 -31.12 9.55
C LEU A 302 -23.15 -29.61 9.75
N ASN A 303 -23.35 -29.15 10.98
CA ASN A 303 -23.02 -27.77 11.34
C ASN A 303 -21.49 -27.55 11.26
N LEU A 304 -21.08 -26.54 10.48
CA LEU A 304 -19.68 -26.29 10.17
C LEU A 304 -18.84 -25.86 11.39
N SER A 305 -19.42 -25.03 12.26
CA SER A 305 -18.75 -24.56 13.49
C SER A 305 -18.51 -25.73 14.45
N TRP A 306 -19.52 -26.58 14.63
CA TRP A 306 -19.42 -27.80 15.42
C TRP A 306 -18.39 -28.77 14.83
N LEU A 307 -18.41 -29.04 13.51
CA LEU A 307 -17.46 -29.94 12.86
C LEU A 307 -15.99 -29.55 13.13
N ARG A 308 -15.67 -28.26 12.97
CA ARG A 308 -14.32 -27.73 13.19
C ARG A 308 -13.91 -27.66 14.66
N LYS A 309 -14.88 -27.67 15.56
CA LYS A 309 -14.65 -27.79 17.00
C LYS A 309 -14.30 -29.22 17.40
N THR A 310 -14.82 -30.22 16.67
CA THR A 310 -14.54 -31.64 16.90
C THR A 310 -13.19 -32.09 16.34
N ILE A 311 -12.67 -31.44 15.30
CA ILE A 311 -11.44 -31.84 14.62
C ILE A 311 -10.29 -30.90 15.00
N GLY A 312 -9.25 -31.45 15.63
CA GLY A 312 -7.97 -30.76 15.85
C GLY A 312 -7.05 -30.86 14.63
N ILE A 313 -6.40 -29.75 14.27
CA ILE A 313 -5.45 -29.69 13.15
C ILE A 313 -4.10 -29.13 13.61
N VAL A 314 -3.01 -29.78 13.18
CA VAL A 314 -1.64 -29.28 13.35
C VAL A 314 -1.07 -29.03 11.97
N SER A 315 -0.70 -27.77 11.70
CA SER A 315 -0.16 -27.35 10.41
C SER A 315 1.35 -27.57 10.31
N GLN A 316 1.86 -27.78 9.10
CA GLN A 316 3.29 -27.98 8.84
C GLN A 316 4.13 -26.76 9.26
N GLU A 317 3.63 -25.56 9.01
CA GLU A 317 4.18 -24.30 9.47
C GLU A 317 3.22 -23.76 10.56
N PRO A 318 3.53 -23.95 11.85
CA PRO A 318 2.69 -23.42 12.91
C PRO A 318 2.79 -21.89 12.93
N VAL A 319 1.64 -21.23 12.89
CA VAL A 319 1.54 -19.77 12.98
C VAL A 319 1.00 -19.42 14.37
N LEU A 320 1.79 -18.69 15.14
CA LEU A 320 1.35 -18.06 16.38
C LEU A 320 0.95 -16.61 16.10
N PHE A 321 -0.13 -16.16 16.72
CA PHE A 321 -0.53 -14.76 16.65
C PHE A 321 0.38 -13.90 17.53
N ALA A 322 0.54 -12.62 17.18
CA ALA A 322 1.37 -11.64 17.88
C ALA A 322 0.74 -11.21 19.23
N THR A 323 0.61 -12.18 20.13
CA THR A 323 0.04 -12.09 21.47
C THR A 323 0.89 -12.94 22.41
N THR A 324 0.53 -13.02 23.69
CA THR A 324 1.26 -13.88 24.62
C THR A 324 1.09 -15.37 24.26
N VAL A 325 2.03 -16.20 24.72
CA VAL A 325 1.93 -17.67 24.55
C VAL A 325 0.65 -18.20 25.21
N GLU A 326 0.31 -17.68 26.39
CA GLU A 326 -0.92 -18.04 27.11
C GLU A 326 -2.19 -17.73 26.30
N GLU A 327 -2.26 -16.55 25.68
CA GLU A 327 -3.41 -16.16 24.84
C GLU A 327 -3.53 -17.03 23.59
N ASN A 328 -2.41 -17.41 22.95
CA ASN A 328 -2.42 -18.34 21.83
C ASN A 328 -2.95 -19.72 22.22
N LEU A 329 -2.64 -20.20 23.43
CA LEU A 329 -3.15 -21.48 23.94
C LEU A 329 -4.65 -21.39 24.29
N LYS A 330 -5.08 -20.28 24.88
CA LYS A 330 -6.49 -20.00 25.23
C LYS A 330 -7.39 -19.68 24.02
N MET A 331 -6.82 -19.50 22.83
CA MET A 331 -7.63 -19.42 21.60
C MET A 331 -8.32 -20.77 21.29
N GLY A 332 -7.74 -21.87 21.77
CA GLY A 332 -8.43 -23.15 21.87
C GLY A 332 -9.41 -23.16 23.04
N GLU A 333 -10.33 -24.11 23.06
CA GLU A 333 -11.18 -24.32 24.23
C GLU A 333 -10.35 -24.93 25.38
N ASN A 334 -10.70 -24.61 26.64
CA ASN A 334 -10.06 -25.22 27.81
C ASN A 334 -10.49 -26.70 27.91
N ILE A 335 -9.77 -27.57 27.19
CA ILE A 335 -10.04 -29.00 27.11
C ILE A 335 -9.22 -29.73 28.18
N SER A 336 -9.83 -30.70 28.86
CA SER A 336 -9.11 -31.51 29.85
C SER A 336 -8.09 -32.43 29.17
N MET A 337 -6.99 -32.78 29.84
CA MET A 337 -5.98 -33.68 29.28
C MET A 337 -6.56 -35.05 28.88
N LYS A 338 -7.61 -35.49 29.57
CA LYS A 338 -8.28 -36.76 29.30
C LYS A 338 -9.02 -36.73 27.96
N ASP A 339 -9.71 -35.63 27.68
CA ASP A 339 -10.45 -35.43 26.42
C ASP A 339 -9.47 -35.25 25.24
N LEU A 340 -8.31 -34.65 25.48
CA LEU A 340 -7.24 -34.52 24.48
C LEU A 340 -6.72 -35.89 24.03
N ILE A 341 -6.43 -36.79 24.99
CA ILE A 341 -5.95 -38.15 24.70
C ILE A 341 -7.02 -38.96 23.96
N GLU A 342 -8.29 -38.78 24.32
CA GLU A 342 -9.42 -39.44 23.66
C GLU A 342 -9.62 -38.93 22.22
N ALA A 343 -9.44 -37.63 21.99
CA ALA A 343 -9.48 -37.03 20.64
C ALA A 343 -8.33 -37.52 19.74
N CYS A 344 -7.18 -37.91 20.29
CA CYS A 344 -6.05 -38.47 19.53
C CYS A 344 -6.23 -39.94 19.12
N ARG A 345 -7.37 -40.58 19.43
CA ARG A 345 -7.59 -42.00 19.10
C ARG A 345 -7.67 -42.23 17.58
N THR A 346 -8.43 -41.41 16.86
CA THR A 346 -8.44 -41.44 15.39
C THR A 346 -7.53 -40.33 14.88
N THR A 347 -6.43 -40.68 14.18
CA THR A 347 -5.45 -39.68 13.73
C THR A 347 -5.11 -39.88 12.26
N ILE A 348 -5.17 -38.79 11.48
CA ILE A 348 -4.66 -38.74 10.10
C ILE A 348 -3.35 -37.96 10.10
N THR A 349 -2.24 -38.60 9.77
CA THR A 349 -0.90 -38.00 9.76
C THR A 349 -0.39 -37.85 8.33
N ILE A 350 0.04 -36.65 7.94
CA ILE A 350 0.81 -36.44 6.71
C ILE A 350 2.29 -36.49 7.09
N ALA A 351 3.03 -37.46 6.56
CA ALA A 351 4.44 -37.61 6.88
C ALA A 351 5.36 -37.31 5.70
N HIS A 352 6.41 -36.54 5.99
CA HIS A 352 7.57 -36.39 5.12
C HIS A 352 8.71 -37.34 5.51
N ARG A 353 8.77 -37.77 6.77
CA ARG A 353 9.76 -38.73 7.27
C ARG A 353 9.10 -40.09 7.40
N LEU A 354 9.55 -41.08 6.64
CA LEU A 354 8.96 -42.43 6.66
C LEU A 354 9.14 -43.15 8.01
N SER A 355 10.13 -42.75 8.82
CA SER A 355 10.36 -43.33 10.15
C SER A 355 9.24 -43.07 11.16
N THR A 356 8.49 -41.98 11.02
CA THR A 356 7.43 -41.60 11.98
C THR A 356 6.09 -42.31 11.71
N ILE A 357 5.97 -42.99 10.57
CA ILE A 357 4.72 -43.63 10.12
C ILE A 357 4.80 -45.15 10.01
N LYS A 358 5.94 -45.73 10.42
CA LYS A 358 6.12 -47.20 10.46
C LYS A 358 5.07 -47.88 11.34
N ASN A 359 4.64 -47.21 12.41
CA ASN A 359 3.67 -47.72 13.40
C ASN A 359 2.23 -47.28 13.09
N ALA A 360 1.93 -46.80 11.88
CA ALA A 360 0.56 -46.48 11.48
C ALA A 360 -0.21 -47.78 11.17
N ASP A 361 -1.48 -47.82 11.53
CA ASP A 361 -2.35 -48.99 11.29
C ASP A 361 -2.65 -49.18 9.81
N SER A 362 -2.71 -48.07 9.05
CA SER A 362 -2.79 -48.09 7.59
C SER A 362 -1.99 -46.93 7.00
N ILE A 363 -1.28 -47.19 5.91
CA ILE A 363 -0.51 -46.23 5.13
C ILE A 363 -1.14 -46.15 3.75
N ILE A 364 -1.52 -44.94 3.35
CA ILE A 364 -2.14 -44.65 2.05
C ILE A 364 -1.16 -43.87 1.20
N VAL A 365 -0.83 -44.41 0.03
CA VAL A 365 0.16 -43.86 -0.90
C VAL A 365 -0.53 -43.12 -2.04
N PHE A 366 -0.25 -41.83 -2.13
CA PHE A 366 -0.75 -40.93 -3.17
C PHE A 366 0.25 -40.76 -4.31
N GLU A 367 -0.23 -40.99 -5.53
CA GLU A 367 0.51 -40.68 -6.76
C GLU A 367 -0.41 -39.94 -7.74
N LYS A 368 0.02 -38.76 -8.21
CA LYS A 368 -0.71 -37.94 -9.20
C LYS A 368 -2.22 -37.78 -8.90
N GLY A 369 -2.57 -37.59 -7.63
CA GLY A 369 -3.96 -37.36 -7.21
C GLY A 369 -4.83 -38.62 -7.12
N LYS A 370 -4.23 -39.81 -7.14
CA LYS A 370 -4.90 -41.09 -6.94
C LYS A 370 -4.24 -41.86 -5.79
N ILE A 371 -5.01 -42.75 -5.17
CA ILE A 371 -4.47 -43.75 -4.25
C ILE A 371 -3.98 -44.93 -5.09
N VAL A 372 -2.70 -45.29 -4.93
CA VAL A 372 -2.08 -46.42 -5.66
C VAL A 372 -1.93 -47.63 -4.76
N GLU A 373 -1.61 -47.40 -3.48
CA GLU A 373 -1.36 -48.47 -2.51
C GLU A 373 -1.98 -48.11 -1.15
N GLU A 374 -2.48 -49.14 -0.47
CA GLU A 374 -2.99 -49.08 0.89
C GLU A 374 -2.57 -50.37 1.63
N GLY A 375 -2.14 -50.23 2.88
CA GLY A 375 -1.74 -51.36 3.73
C GLY A 375 -0.90 -50.94 4.93
N ASN A 376 -0.49 -51.91 5.76
CA ASN A 376 0.49 -51.68 6.81
C ASN A 376 1.92 -51.64 6.24
N HIS A 377 2.89 -51.21 7.04
CA HIS A 377 4.29 -51.09 6.62
C HIS A 377 4.85 -52.39 6.02
N GLU A 378 4.62 -53.52 6.68
CA GLU A 378 5.15 -54.82 6.25
C GLU A 378 4.59 -55.25 4.89
N SER A 379 3.26 -55.20 4.71
CA SER A 379 2.60 -55.56 3.45
C SER A 379 3.00 -54.66 2.28
N LEU A 380 3.24 -53.37 2.53
CA LEU A 380 3.67 -52.43 1.48
C LEU A 380 5.14 -52.61 1.10
N MET A 381 5.98 -53.04 2.03
CA MET A 381 7.38 -53.40 1.74
C MET A 381 7.47 -54.69 0.93
N GLU A 382 6.64 -55.70 1.24
CA GLU A 382 6.57 -56.95 0.47
C GLU A 382 6.08 -56.74 -0.97
N LYS A 383 5.12 -55.81 -1.18
CA LYS A 383 4.61 -55.45 -2.51
C LYS A 383 5.65 -54.78 -3.42
N ALA A 384 6.80 -54.35 -2.88
CA ALA A 384 7.88 -53.66 -3.61
C ALA A 384 7.40 -52.49 -4.50
N GLY A 385 6.36 -51.80 -4.03
CA GLY A 385 5.61 -50.82 -4.80
C GLY A 385 6.14 -49.39 -4.71
N ALA A 386 5.26 -48.41 -4.95
CA ALA A 386 5.53 -46.98 -4.81
C ALA A 386 5.99 -46.62 -3.39
N TYR A 387 5.44 -47.25 -2.35
CA TYR A 387 5.90 -47.07 -0.97
C TYR A 387 7.35 -47.52 -0.76
N ALA A 388 7.71 -48.73 -1.20
CA ALA A 388 9.05 -49.28 -1.03
C ALA A 388 10.10 -48.45 -1.79
N LYS A 389 9.75 -47.90 -2.96
CA LYS A 389 10.58 -46.94 -3.71
C LYS A 389 10.82 -45.64 -2.93
N LEU A 390 9.80 -45.12 -2.26
CA LEU A 390 9.96 -43.93 -1.41
C LEU A 390 10.84 -44.21 -0.18
N VAL A 391 10.70 -45.40 0.42
CA VAL A 391 11.52 -45.83 1.56
C VAL A 391 12.98 -45.95 1.16
N SER A 392 13.26 -46.71 0.09
CA SER A 392 14.62 -46.88 -0.43
C SER A 392 15.27 -45.56 -0.84
N ALA A 393 14.55 -44.67 -1.52
CA ALA A 393 15.07 -43.34 -1.86
C ALA A 393 15.42 -42.49 -0.62
N GLN A 394 14.65 -42.59 0.47
CA GLN A 394 14.96 -41.88 1.70
C GLN A 394 16.10 -42.52 2.50
N THR A 395 16.24 -43.85 2.52
CA THR A 395 17.39 -44.51 3.15
C THR A 395 18.68 -44.28 2.39
N ILE A 396 18.66 -44.25 1.05
CA ILE A 396 19.85 -43.92 0.22
C ILE A 396 20.33 -42.50 0.50
N ASN A 397 19.41 -41.52 0.57
CA ASN A 397 19.78 -40.15 0.92
C ASN A 397 20.31 -40.01 2.35
N LYS A 398 19.90 -40.89 3.26
CA LYS A 398 20.38 -40.92 4.63
C LYS A 398 21.76 -41.59 4.73
N HIS A 399 22.00 -42.67 3.98
CA HIS A 399 23.31 -43.29 3.86
C HIS A 399 24.34 -42.35 3.21
N ASN A 400 23.97 -41.63 2.14
CA ASN A 400 24.84 -40.64 1.51
C ASN A 400 25.13 -39.42 2.40
N SER A 401 24.25 -39.08 3.35
CA SER A 401 24.54 -38.03 4.34
C SER A 401 25.45 -38.50 5.46
N ASP A 402 25.38 -39.79 5.82
CA ASP A 402 26.14 -40.38 6.92
C ASP A 402 27.52 -40.93 6.45
N GLU A 403 27.67 -41.32 5.18
CA GLU A 403 28.93 -41.77 4.55
C GLU A 403 29.92 -40.63 4.28
N ASN A 404 29.45 -39.39 4.14
CA ASN A 404 30.32 -38.21 4.05
C ASN A 404 30.97 -37.82 5.41
N GLU A 405 30.59 -38.47 6.52
CA GLU A 405 31.16 -38.22 7.85
C GLU A 405 32.11 -39.33 8.35
N SER A 406 32.37 -40.40 7.59
CA SER A 406 32.99 -41.63 8.14
C SER A 406 34.13 -42.30 7.35
N GLU A 407 34.78 -41.63 6.40
CA GLU A 407 36.02 -42.15 5.78
C GLU A 407 37.21 -41.17 5.90
N GLU A 408 37.95 -41.22 7.00
CA GLU A 408 39.38 -40.85 7.01
C GLU A 408 40.14 -41.76 7.99
N ASP A 409 40.94 -42.71 7.47
CA ASP A 409 42.05 -43.35 8.19
C ASP A 409 43.26 -43.59 7.25
N TYR A 410 44.37 -42.91 7.60
CA TYR A 410 45.84 -43.10 7.45
C TYR A 410 46.43 -44.09 6.40
N ASP A 411 47.59 -43.90 5.74
CA ASP A 411 48.81 -43.12 6.04
C ASP A 411 49.72 -42.92 4.80
N SER A 412 50.60 -41.90 4.89
CA SER A 412 51.90 -41.67 4.24
C SER A 412 52.00 -40.96 2.87
N SER A 413 52.15 -39.63 2.92
CA SER A 413 53.41 -38.97 2.50
C SER A 413 53.38 -37.48 2.87
N ASP A 414 54.11 -37.20 3.93
CA ASP A 414 54.00 -36.06 4.85
C ASP A 414 54.72 -34.77 4.39
N GLU A 415 54.84 -34.57 3.07
CA GLU A 415 55.60 -33.44 2.50
C GLU A 415 54.72 -32.47 1.70
N PHE A 416 53.63 -32.95 1.11
CA PHE A 416 52.64 -32.09 0.43
C PHE A 416 51.69 -31.37 1.41
N LEU A 417 51.53 -31.91 2.62
CA LEU A 417 50.67 -31.38 3.68
C LEU A 417 51.24 -30.16 4.42
N ARG A 418 52.56 -29.93 4.38
CA ARG A 418 53.17 -28.77 5.05
C ARG A 418 52.91 -27.45 4.32
N ILE A 419 52.83 -27.48 2.98
CA ILE A 419 52.57 -26.28 2.17
C ILE A 419 51.08 -25.92 2.20
N ARG A 420 50.18 -26.92 2.25
CA ARG A 420 48.73 -26.69 2.31
C ARG A 420 48.23 -26.30 3.71
N ARG A 421 48.88 -26.78 4.79
CA ARG A 421 48.57 -26.34 6.18
C ARG A 421 48.82 -24.85 6.41
N LYS A 422 49.77 -24.23 5.71
CA LYS A 422 50.06 -22.80 5.89
C LYS A 422 49.05 -21.87 5.24
N ASN A 423 48.39 -22.32 4.16
CA ASN A 423 47.42 -21.51 3.42
C ASN A 423 45.96 -21.81 3.79
N ALA A 424 45.67 -22.99 4.36
CA ALA A 424 44.30 -23.38 4.72
C ALA A 424 43.91 -23.00 6.16
N SER A 425 44.88 -22.81 7.08
CA SER A 425 44.61 -22.47 8.48
C SER A 425 44.13 -21.04 8.68
N GLU A 426 44.45 -20.09 7.78
CA GLU A 426 43.94 -18.72 7.88
C GLU A 426 42.51 -18.59 7.34
N SER A 427 42.12 -19.37 6.32
CA SER A 427 40.79 -19.25 5.69
C SER A 427 39.67 -20.06 6.37
N ALA A 428 40.00 -21.16 7.06
CA ALA A 428 39.01 -22.04 7.68
C ALA A 428 38.53 -21.51 9.04
N ASP A 429 39.45 -20.97 9.86
CA ASP A 429 39.13 -20.38 11.16
C ASP A 429 38.27 -19.11 11.04
N ASP A 430 38.44 -18.32 9.97
CA ASP A 430 37.61 -17.14 9.73
C ASP A 430 36.18 -17.51 9.28
N SER A 431 36.00 -18.57 8.50
CA SER A 431 34.65 -19.01 8.08
C SER A 431 33.84 -19.65 9.22
N GLU A 432 34.52 -20.41 10.09
CA GLU A 432 33.95 -20.98 11.31
C GLU A 432 33.67 -19.91 12.36
N ARG A 433 34.55 -18.93 12.52
CA ARG A 433 34.27 -17.73 13.35
C ARG A 433 33.06 -16.97 12.83
N LEU A 434 32.98 -16.69 11.53
CA LEU A 434 31.85 -15.98 10.93
C LEU A 434 30.52 -16.76 11.04
N LYS A 435 30.56 -18.09 10.94
CA LYS A 435 29.39 -18.96 11.21
C LYS A 435 28.99 -18.96 12.69
N ARG A 436 29.94 -19.08 13.62
CA ARG A 436 29.65 -19.05 15.06
C ARG A 436 29.20 -17.67 15.53
N GLU A 437 29.73 -16.61 14.92
CA GLU A 437 29.36 -15.23 15.18
C GLU A 437 28.00 -14.88 14.57
N SER A 438 27.69 -15.34 13.35
CA SER A 438 26.34 -15.22 12.77
C SER A 438 25.29 -16.02 13.55
N ILE A 439 25.62 -17.21 14.07
CA ILE A 439 24.73 -17.98 14.96
C ILE A 439 24.56 -17.30 16.32
N ARG A 440 25.61 -16.69 16.88
CA ARG A 440 25.51 -15.86 18.10
C ARG A 440 24.66 -14.61 17.87
N ILE A 441 24.81 -13.94 16.72
CA ILE A 441 24.02 -12.76 16.34
C ILE A 441 22.56 -13.15 16.09
N SER A 442 22.29 -14.28 15.43
CA SER A 442 20.92 -14.79 15.26
C SER A 442 20.29 -15.19 16.59
N LYS A 443 21.05 -15.74 17.55
CA LYS A 443 20.56 -15.99 18.91
C LYS A 443 20.40 -14.72 19.75
N SER A 444 21.21 -13.68 19.54
CA SER A 444 21.01 -12.38 20.20
C SER A 444 19.83 -11.60 19.61
N ILE A 445 19.48 -11.83 18.35
CA ILE A 445 18.25 -11.29 17.70
C ILE A 445 17.00 -12.06 18.15
N ALA A 446 17.12 -13.37 18.42
CA ALA A 446 16.01 -14.19 18.92
C ALA A 446 15.69 -13.97 20.42
N ASN A 447 16.68 -13.52 21.21
CA ASN A 447 16.52 -13.13 22.62
C ASN A 447 16.45 -11.60 22.79
N VAL A 448 15.88 -10.88 21.83
CA VAL A 448 15.53 -9.47 22.03
C VAL A 448 14.36 -9.44 23.00
N ASP A 449 14.68 -9.22 24.27
CA ASP A 449 13.72 -8.87 25.31
C ASP A 449 12.76 -7.80 24.77
N PRO A 450 11.43 -7.89 24.99
CA PRO A 450 10.48 -6.86 24.54
C PRO A 450 10.77 -5.46 25.12
N LYS A 451 11.62 -5.38 26.16
CA LYS A 451 12.14 -4.13 26.72
C LYS A 451 13.31 -3.52 25.93
N ILE A 452 13.91 -4.24 25.00
CA ILE A 452 14.96 -3.68 24.13
C ILE A 452 14.38 -2.83 23.01
N ASP A 453 13.07 -2.92 22.71
CA ASP A 453 12.41 -1.90 21.86
C ASP A 453 12.39 -0.50 22.53
N GLU A 454 12.53 -0.42 23.87
CA GLU A 454 12.79 0.84 24.57
C GLU A 454 14.27 1.27 24.50
N ASN A 455 15.22 0.37 24.23
CA ASN A 455 16.66 0.66 24.16
C ASN A 455 17.23 0.69 22.73
N LEU A 456 16.46 0.26 21.72
CA LEU A 456 16.55 0.69 20.33
C LEU A 456 15.85 2.05 20.13
N ASN A 457 15.78 2.85 21.20
CA ASN A 457 16.17 4.24 21.08
C ASN A 457 17.56 4.26 20.40
N ILE A 458 17.59 4.31 19.05
CA ILE A 458 18.37 5.37 18.38
C ILE A 458 18.21 6.53 19.34
N GLU A 459 19.29 6.92 20.06
CA GLU A 459 19.30 8.08 20.95
C GLU A 459 18.27 9.01 20.37
N LYS A 460 17.13 9.23 21.05
CA LYS A 460 16.10 10.14 20.56
C LYS A 460 16.88 11.38 20.27
N ALA A 461 17.25 11.55 19.01
CA ALA A 461 18.10 12.59 18.61
C ALA A 461 17.08 13.70 18.73
N LYS A 462 17.13 14.38 19.89
CA LYS A 462 16.57 15.69 20.15
C LYS A 462 17.28 16.64 19.22
N ILE A 463 17.26 16.34 17.94
CA ILE A 463 17.40 17.31 16.91
C ILE A 463 15.94 17.71 16.78
N SER A 464 15.53 18.69 17.58
CA SER A 464 14.54 19.62 17.07
C SER A 464 15.21 20.22 15.83
N THR A 465 15.21 19.48 14.72
CA THR A 465 15.81 19.91 13.46
C THR A 465 15.08 21.18 13.14
N THR A 466 15.79 22.28 13.29
CA THR A 466 15.20 23.56 12.97
C THR A 466 15.20 23.64 11.45
N PHE A 467 14.26 24.39 10.86
CA PHE A 467 14.29 24.65 9.41
C PHE A 467 15.65 25.16 8.91
N PHE A 468 16.45 25.75 9.81
CA PHE A 468 17.81 26.19 9.54
C PHE A 468 18.80 25.04 9.25
N ASP A 469 18.65 23.88 9.89
CA ASP A 469 19.52 22.71 9.66
C ASP A 469 19.27 22.12 8.27
N ILE A 470 18.00 22.09 7.87
CA ILE A 470 17.55 21.71 6.53
C ILE A 470 18.17 22.67 5.49
N PHE A 471 18.17 23.97 5.78
CA PHE A 471 18.75 24.99 4.90
C PHE A 471 20.29 24.95 4.83
N LYS A 472 20.94 24.55 5.93
CA LYS A 472 22.39 24.33 6.00
C LYS A 472 22.82 23.14 5.14
N TYR A 473 21.98 22.12 5.03
CA TYR A 473 22.19 21.00 4.10
C TYR A 473 21.97 21.42 2.64
N ALA A 474 21.07 22.38 2.39
CA ALA A 474 20.77 22.92 1.07
C ALA A 474 21.81 23.93 0.51
N LYS A 475 23.04 23.96 1.04
CA LYS A 475 24.13 24.88 0.66
C LYS A 475 24.28 25.16 -0.85
N PRO A 476 24.31 24.17 -1.76
CA PRO A 476 24.56 24.46 -3.18
C PRO A 476 23.40 25.17 -3.89
N GLU A 477 22.15 25.02 -3.44
CA GLU A 477 20.98 25.69 -4.01
C GLU A 477 20.54 26.92 -3.22
N GLN A 478 21.30 27.35 -2.20
CA GLN A 478 20.97 28.53 -1.38
C GLN A 478 20.68 29.77 -2.23
N ARG A 479 21.41 29.97 -3.33
CA ARG A 479 21.15 31.09 -4.26
C ARG A 479 19.74 31.04 -4.85
N GLN A 480 19.27 29.85 -5.24
CA GLN A 480 17.93 29.68 -5.78
C GLN A 480 16.86 29.91 -4.70
N PHE A 481 17.10 29.42 -3.48
CA PHE A 481 16.20 29.68 -2.35
C PHE A 481 16.13 31.16 -1.98
N ILE A 482 17.27 31.86 -1.92
CA ILE A 482 17.33 33.30 -1.59
C ILE A 482 16.58 34.11 -2.65
N CYS A 483 16.84 33.87 -3.94
CA CYS A 483 16.11 34.53 -5.03
C CYS A 483 14.61 34.24 -4.96
N GLY A 484 14.23 32.99 -4.72
CA GLY A 484 12.82 32.59 -4.54
C GLY A 484 12.16 33.30 -3.36
N PHE A 485 12.85 33.40 -2.22
CA PHE A 485 12.35 34.08 -1.03
C PHE A 485 12.14 35.58 -1.27
N LEU A 486 13.11 36.27 -1.87
CA LEU A 486 12.97 37.70 -2.21
C LEU A 486 11.77 37.96 -3.12
N LEU A 487 11.56 37.11 -4.13
CA LEU A 487 10.40 37.19 -5.03
C LEU A 487 9.08 36.85 -4.32
N SER A 488 9.10 35.95 -3.33
CA SER A 488 7.94 35.68 -2.48
C SER A 488 7.58 36.88 -1.61
N VAL A 489 8.58 37.61 -1.07
CA VAL A 489 8.33 38.85 -0.32
C VAL A 489 7.66 39.89 -1.22
N LEU A 490 8.14 40.08 -2.46
CA LEU A 490 7.49 40.97 -3.44
C LEU A 490 6.05 40.54 -3.74
N THR A 491 5.81 39.23 -3.85
CA THR A 491 4.46 38.69 -4.06
C THR A 491 3.55 38.92 -2.85
N GLY A 492 4.10 38.96 -1.64
CA GLY A 492 3.38 39.36 -0.42
C GLY A 492 3.05 40.85 -0.39
N MET A 493 4.03 41.71 -0.67
CA MET A 493 3.85 43.18 -0.72
C MET A 493 2.75 43.62 -1.68
N ARG A 494 2.52 42.85 -2.75
CA ARG A 494 1.40 43.06 -3.69
C ARG A 494 0.06 43.25 -2.98
N TYR A 495 -0.29 42.46 -1.96
CA TYR A 495 -1.59 42.57 -1.29
C TYR A 495 -1.73 43.91 -0.54
N THR A 496 -0.64 44.40 0.04
CA THR A 496 -0.57 45.73 0.65
C THR A 496 -0.74 46.83 -0.39
N ILE A 497 -0.11 46.68 -1.56
CA ILE A 497 -0.27 47.64 -2.68
C ILE A 497 -1.71 47.65 -3.21
N ILE A 498 -2.35 46.48 -3.36
CA ILE A 498 -3.76 46.37 -3.75
C ILE A 498 -4.64 47.14 -2.76
N ALA A 499 -4.43 46.96 -1.46
CA ALA A 499 -5.21 47.66 -0.44
C ALA A 499 -5.03 49.19 -0.52
N ALA A 500 -3.81 49.67 -0.74
CA ALA A 500 -3.53 51.11 -0.90
C ALA A 500 -4.17 51.68 -2.18
N LEU A 501 -4.09 50.96 -3.30
CA LEU A 501 -4.74 51.37 -4.57
C LEU A 501 -6.25 51.36 -4.44
N LEU A 502 -6.83 50.36 -3.77
CA LEU A 502 -8.25 50.29 -3.51
C LEU A 502 -8.71 51.49 -2.66
N GLY A 503 -7.96 51.83 -1.61
CA GLY A 503 -8.22 53.03 -0.78
C GLY A 503 -8.22 54.34 -1.57
N LYS A 504 -7.27 54.51 -2.50
CA LYS A 504 -7.27 55.67 -3.42
C LYS A 504 -8.46 55.64 -4.38
N LEU A 505 -8.81 54.46 -4.90
CA LEU A 505 -9.97 54.30 -5.77
C LEU A 505 -11.26 54.70 -5.06
N PHE A 506 -11.43 54.37 -3.77
CA PHE A 506 -12.57 54.81 -2.96
C PHE A 506 -12.71 56.34 -2.93
N ALA A 507 -11.60 57.04 -2.70
CA ALA A 507 -11.59 58.50 -2.64
C ALA A 507 -11.95 59.14 -4.00
N VAL A 508 -11.52 58.53 -5.10
CA VAL A 508 -11.83 59.00 -6.46
C VAL A 508 -13.28 58.66 -6.86
N LEU A 509 -13.75 57.46 -6.54
CA LEU A 509 -15.15 57.05 -6.74
C LEU A 509 -16.12 57.98 -6.02
N ALA A 510 -15.77 58.49 -4.84
CA ALA A 510 -16.60 59.46 -4.11
C ALA A 510 -16.80 60.80 -4.86
N LYS A 511 -15.81 61.24 -5.65
CA LYS A 511 -15.84 62.52 -6.39
C LYS A 511 -16.43 62.41 -7.80
N LEU A 512 -16.48 61.20 -8.36
CA LEU A 512 -16.98 60.93 -9.70
C LEU A 512 -18.42 61.43 -10.01
N PRO A 513 -19.38 61.45 -9.06
CA PRO A 513 -20.71 62.00 -9.31
C PRO A 513 -20.73 63.52 -9.59
N GLU A 514 -19.66 64.24 -9.22
CA GLU A 514 -19.51 65.68 -9.46
C GLU A 514 -18.93 65.99 -10.85
N GLY A 515 -18.68 64.97 -11.67
CA GLY A 515 -18.13 65.11 -13.03
C GLY A 515 -16.60 65.21 -13.11
N GLU A 516 -15.91 65.20 -11.98
CA GLU A 516 -14.45 65.24 -11.87
C GLU A 516 -13.86 63.87 -11.49
N GLY A 517 -12.63 63.55 -11.97
CA GLY A 517 -11.88 62.38 -11.50
C GLY A 517 -11.91 61.10 -12.37
N LEU A 518 -12.54 61.13 -13.56
CA LEU A 518 -12.53 59.97 -14.48
C LEU A 518 -11.11 59.57 -14.91
N ASN A 519 -10.26 60.55 -15.23
CA ASN A 519 -8.86 60.29 -15.59
C ASN A 519 -8.09 59.65 -14.44
N GLU A 520 -8.32 60.08 -13.20
CA GLU A 520 -7.68 59.48 -12.01
C GLU A 520 -8.11 58.03 -11.81
N ALA A 521 -9.39 57.70 -12.01
CA ALA A 521 -9.89 56.33 -11.93
C ALA A 521 -9.29 55.41 -13.01
N ILE A 522 -9.10 55.94 -14.23
CA ILE A 522 -8.43 55.22 -15.33
C ILE A 522 -6.95 54.98 -14.99
N TRP A 523 -6.24 55.98 -14.45
CA TRP A 523 -4.85 55.83 -14.03
C TRP A 523 -4.68 54.81 -12.90
N ILE A 524 -5.59 54.80 -11.91
CA ILE A 524 -5.58 53.79 -10.84
C ILE A 524 -5.85 52.39 -11.43
N SER A 525 -6.77 52.27 -12.38
CA SER A 525 -7.06 51.01 -13.09
C SER A 525 -5.87 50.50 -13.92
N ALA A 526 -5.13 51.40 -14.57
CA ALA A 526 -3.86 51.08 -15.23
C ALA A 526 -2.80 50.60 -14.23
N GLY A 527 -2.81 51.15 -13.00
CA GLY A 527 -1.98 50.67 -11.88
C GLY A 527 -2.26 49.21 -11.52
N PHE A 528 -3.53 48.78 -11.49
CA PHE A 528 -3.89 47.37 -11.28
C PHE A 528 -3.42 46.46 -12.42
N LEU A 529 -3.44 46.94 -13.67
CA LEU A 529 -2.94 46.20 -14.83
C LEU A 529 -1.41 46.00 -14.77
N LEU A 530 -0.66 47.04 -14.40
CA LEU A 530 0.78 46.94 -14.17
C LEU A 530 1.08 45.93 -13.05
N LEU A 531 0.31 45.98 -11.97
CA LEU A 531 0.43 45.03 -10.86
C LEU A 531 0.12 43.59 -11.29
N ALA A 532 -0.81 43.37 -12.23
CA ALA A 532 -1.10 42.05 -12.78
C ALA A 532 0.14 41.46 -13.47
N VAL A 533 0.83 42.24 -14.31
CA VAL A 533 2.06 41.81 -15.01
C VAL A 533 3.19 41.52 -14.03
N VAL A 534 3.46 42.44 -13.10
CA VAL A 534 4.50 42.27 -12.08
C VAL A 534 4.22 41.02 -11.26
N SER A 535 2.97 40.82 -10.83
CA SER A 535 2.59 39.66 -10.03
C SER A 535 2.72 38.33 -10.77
N CYS A 536 2.48 38.32 -12.08
CA CYS A 536 2.66 37.14 -12.92
C CYS A 536 4.14 36.71 -12.93
N LEU A 537 5.04 37.68 -13.17
CA LEU A 537 6.47 37.43 -13.20
C LEU A 537 7.00 37.00 -11.83
N THR A 538 6.66 37.70 -10.74
CA THR A 538 7.15 37.35 -9.40
C THR A 538 6.64 35.97 -8.95
N THR A 539 5.38 35.64 -9.21
CA THR A 539 4.79 34.33 -8.87
C THR A 539 5.45 33.21 -9.66
N TYR A 540 5.70 33.41 -10.96
CA TYR A 540 6.37 32.42 -11.81
C TYR A 540 7.78 32.12 -11.33
N PHE A 541 8.62 33.15 -11.18
CA PHE A 541 10.03 32.96 -10.83
C PHE A 541 10.17 32.46 -9.39
N SER A 542 9.37 32.95 -8.45
CA SER A 542 9.36 32.43 -7.07
C SER A 542 9.03 30.93 -7.05
N GLY A 543 7.92 30.53 -7.68
CA GLY A 543 7.49 29.13 -7.72
C GLY A 543 8.50 28.22 -8.42
N PHE A 544 9.09 28.68 -9.53
CA PHE A 544 10.09 27.91 -10.25
C PHE A 544 11.39 27.73 -9.47
N PHE A 545 11.94 28.79 -8.86
CA PHE A 545 13.19 28.69 -8.11
C PHE A 545 13.05 27.83 -6.86
N LEU A 546 11.99 28.03 -6.08
CA LEU A 546 11.73 27.22 -4.88
C LEU A 546 11.44 25.76 -5.22
N GLY A 547 10.60 25.52 -6.24
CA GLY A 547 10.28 24.16 -6.69
C GLY A 547 11.50 23.43 -7.25
N SER A 548 12.30 24.09 -8.10
CA SER A 548 13.51 23.47 -8.65
C SER A 548 14.58 23.22 -7.58
N ALA A 549 14.73 24.11 -6.60
CA ALA A 549 15.69 23.93 -5.50
C ALA A 549 15.25 22.77 -4.58
N GLY A 550 13.96 22.67 -4.28
CA GLY A 550 13.38 21.58 -3.50
C GLY A 550 13.61 20.20 -4.13
N GLU A 551 13.35 20.04 -5.43
CA GLU A 551 13.59 18.76 -6.13
C GLU A 551 15.07 18.37 -6.18
N LYS A 552 15.97 19.34 -6.35
CA LYS A 552 17.43 19.09 -6.31
C LYS A 552 17.88 18.65 -4.92
N MET A 553 17.40 19.32 -3.88
CA MET A 553 17.72 19.00 -2.49
C MET A 553 17.15 17.62 -2.12
N ALA A 554 15.90 17.32 -2.47
CA ALA A 554 15.25 16.03 -2.18
C ALA A 554 16.00 14.87 -2.84
N SER A 555 16.43 15.03 -4.10
CA SER A 555 17.26 14.03 -4.78
C SER A 555 18.61 13.83 -4.07
N ARG A 556 19.29 14.90 -3.65
CA ARG A 556 20.58 14.76 -2.93
C ARG A 556 20.41 14.11 -1.55
N LEU A 557 19.35 14.44 -0.84
CA LEU A 557 19.04 13.84 0.45
C LEU A 557 18.72 12.34 0.31
N ARG A 558 17.97 11.95 -0.74
CA ARG A 558 17.71 10.53 -1.03
C ARG A 558 18.97 9.77 -1.40
N MET A 559 19.88 10.36 -2.19
CA MET A 559 21.19 9.76 -2.45
C MET A 559 21.96 9.54 -1.16
N ALA A 560 22.06 10.58 -0.31
CA ALA A 560 22.83 10.52 0.93
C ALA A 560 22.25 9.55 1.98
N VAL A 561 20.95 9.23 1.91
CA VAL A 561 20.32 8.21 2.76
C VAL A 561 20.54 6.80 2.20
N PHE A 562 20.70 6.67 0.89
CA PHE A 562 20.88 5.38 0.22
C PHE A 562 22.33 4.89 0.21
N THR A 563 23.29 5.83 0.07
CA THR A 563 24.73 5.60 0.23
C THR A 563 25.11 5.40 1.68
#